data_AF-A0A6G2JP14-F1
#
_entry.id   AF-A0A6G2JP14-F1
#
_cell.length_a   1.000
_cell.length_b   1.000
_cell.length_c   1.000
_cell.angle_alpha   90.00
_cell.angle_beta   90.00
_cell.angle_gamma   90.00
#
_symmetry.space_group_name_H-M   'P 1'
#
loop_
_entity.id
_entity.type
_entity.pdbx_description
1 polymer ?
#
loop_
_entity_poly.entity_id
_entity_poly.type
_entity_poly.pdbx_seq_one_letter_code
_entity_poly.pdbx_strand_id
1 'polypeptide(L)'
;MSNGDERHLGRFGATALGVGAIVGGGILALAGVAFATAGTAAIVAFALNGGIAFLTAVSFVRLASRYPESGGTYAYAKRVVSIEVAFIVGWVVWFASIVAGVLYSLGFAVFAVEGAIRLFPALAEQWSWVGDGRGELLL
;
A
#
# COMPACT_ATOMS: atom_id res chain seq x y z
N MET A 1 20.42 25.60 -23.00
CA MET A 1 20.32 24.85 -21.72
C MET A 1 18.84 24.59 -21.51
N SER A 2 18.35 23.37 -21.76
CA SER A 2 16.93 23.05 -21.51
C SER A 2 16.72 23.07 -20.00
N ASN A 3 15.95 24.04 -19.50
CA ASN A 3 15.36 23.93 -18.17
C ASN A 3 14.58 22.61 -18.17
N GLY A 4 14.98 21.66 -17.33
CA GLY A 4 14.21 20.45 -17.13
C GLY A 4 12.93 20.87 -16.41
N ASP A 5 11.81 20.91 -17.14
CA ASP A 5 10.50 21.26 -16.57
C ASP A 5 10.22 20.38 -15.35
N GLU A 6 10.10 21.02 -14.19
CA GLU A 6 9.68 20.35 -12.97
C GLU A 6 8.28 19.77 -13.20
N ARG A 7 8.17 18.43 -13.17
CA ARG A 7 6.90 17.76 -13.46
C ARG A 7 5.95 17.92 -12.28
N HIS A 8 4.95 18.78 -12.43
CA HIS A 8 3.93 19.01 -11.41
C HIS A 8 2.76 18.05 -11.58
N LEU A 9 2.41 17.33 -10.51
CA LEU A 9 1.13 16.60 -10.46
C LEU A 9 -0.01 17.59 -10.19
N GLY A 10 -1.02 17.57 -11.05
CA GLY A 10 -2.28 18.25 -10.78
C GLY A 10 -3.02 17.61 -9.60
N ARG A 11 -3.96 18.36 -8.99
CA ARG A 11 -4.73 17.93 -7.81
C ARG A 11 -5.38 16.56 -8.01
N PHE A 12 -6.00 16.34 -9.17
CA PHE A 12 -6.62 15.06 -9.51
C PHE A 12 -5.60 13.93 -9.60
N GLY A 13 -4.44 14.17 -10.20
CA GLY A 13 -3.37 13.18 -10.28
C GLY A 13 -2.84 12.81 -8.90
N ALA A 14 -2.64 13.80 -8.02
CA ALA A 14 -2.17 13.55 -6.65
C ALA A 14 -3.18 12.74 -5.83
N THR A 15 -4.48 13.05 -5.94
CA THR A 15 -5.53 12.28 -5.28
C THR A 15 -5.63 10.86 -5.85
N ALA A 16 -5.61 10.71 -7.17
CA ALA A 16 -5.65 9.40 -7.82
C ALA A 16 -4.45 8.52 -7.43
N LEU A 17 -3.24 9.11 -7.34
CA LEU A 17 -2.04 8.44 -6.87
C LEU A 17 -2.22 7.94 -5.43
N GLY A 18 -2.72 8.79 -4.53
CA GLY A 18 -2.96 8.42 -3.14
C GLY A 18 -3.99 7.29 -2.99
N VAL A 19 -5.12 7.40 -3.69
CA VAL A 19 -6.17 6.36 -3.67
C VAL A 19 -5.64 5.05 -4.26
N GLY A 20 -4.95 5.12 -5.40
CA GLY A 20 -4.37 3.94 -6.06
C GLY A 20 -3.35 3.22 -5.18
N ALA A 21 -2.47 3.98 -4.49
CA ALA A 21 -1.49 3.41 -3.59
C ALA A 21 -2.14 2.68 -2.39
N ILE A 22 -3.19 3.25 -1.79
CA ILE A 22 -3.87 2.65 -0.62
C ILE A 22 -4.71 1.43 -1.04
N VAL A 23 -5.52 1.56 -2.08
CA VAL A 23 -6.43 0.51 -2.53
C VAL A 23 -5.66 -0.66 -3.12
N GLY A 24 -4.71 -0.37 -4.02
CA GLY A 24 -3.89 -1.40 -4.68
C GLY A 24 -2.93 -2.11 -3.73
N GLY A 25 -2.32 -1.36 -2.80
CA GLY A 25 -1.31 -1.91 -1.91
C GLY A 25 -1.86 -2.68 -0.70
N GLY A 26 -2.93 -2.18 -0.09
CA GLY A 26 -3.42 -2.72 1.19
C GLY A 26 -4.72 -3.50 1.07
N ILE A 27 -5.76 -2.88 0.50
CA ILE A 27 -7.12 -3.43 0.56
C ILE A 27 -7.23 -4.74 -0.22
N LEU A 28 -6.70 -4.80 -1.44
CA LEU A 28 -6.80 -6.02 -2.26
C LEU A 28 -6.07 -7.21 -1.61
N ALA A 29 -4.89 -6.98 -1.03
CA ALA A 29 -4.11 -8.05 -0.41
C ALA A 29 -4.64 -8.48 0.97
N LEU A 30 -5.10 -7.53 1.80
CA LEU A 30 -5.36 -7.79 3.22
C LEU A 30 -6.84 -7.95 3.57
N ALA A 31 -7.77 -7.43 2.76
CA ALA A 31 -9.19 -7.52 3.08
C ALA A 31 -9.65 -8.98 3.18
N GLY A 32 -9.28 -9.83 2.21
CA GLY A 32 -9.64 -11.25 2.23
C GLY A 32 -9.16 -11.95 3.50
N VAL A 33 -7.91 -11.74 3.91
CA VAL A 33 -7.34 -12.31 5.14
C VAL A 33 -8.05 -11.79 6.39
N ALA A 34 -8.37 -10.50 6.43
CA ALA A 34 -9.09 -9.90 7.55
C ALA A 34 -10.52 -10.47 7.70
N PHE A 35 -11.24 -10.64 6.60
CA PHE A 35 -12.58 -11.25 6.60
C PHE A 35 -12.54 -12.76 6.89
N ALA A 36 -11.50 -13.47 6.43
CA ALA A 36 -11.33 -14.88 6.74
C ALA A 36 -11.06 -15.13 8.23
N THR A 37 -10.34 -14.22 8.89
CA THR A 37 -9.97 -14.35 10.31
C THR A 37 -11.01 -13.78 11.26
N ALA A 38 -11.58 -12.61 10.97
CA ALA A 38 -12.51 -11.91 11.86
C ALA A 38 -13.98 -11.99 11.41
N GLY A 39 -14.28 -12.56 10.24
CA GLY A 39 -15.63 -12.62 9.69
C GLY A 39 -16.23 -11.22 9.50
N THR A 40 -17.52 -11.08 9.80
CA THR A 40 -18.24 -9.79 9.69
C THR A 40 -17.68 -8.72 10.63
N ALA A 41 -17.01 -9.10 11.72
CA ALA A 41 -16.40 -8.14 12.65
C ALA A 41 -15.24 -7.33 12.00
N ALA A 42 -14.68 -7.81 10.89
CA ALA A 42 -13.68 -7.08 10.11
C ALA A 42 -14.18 -5.69 9.68
N ILE A 43 -15.47 -5.52 9.42
CA ILE A 43 -16.07 -4.22 9.04
C ILE A 43 -15.85 -3.19 10.15
N VAL A 44 -16.08 -3.59 11.40
CA VAL A 44 -15.89 -2.70 12.56
C VAL A 44 -14.41 -2.35 12.72
N ALA A 45 -13.52 -3.34 12.55
CA ALA A 45 -12.07 -3.12 12.60
C ALA A 45 -11.61 -2.14 11.51
N PHE A 46 -12.10 -2.29 10.27
CA PHE A 46 -11.80 -1.37 9.17
C PHE A 46 -12.35 0.03 9.42
N ALA A 47 -13.56 0.17 9.97
CA ALA A 47 -14.15 1.45 10.30
C ALA A 47 -13.32 2.20 11.37
N LEU A 48 -12.92 1.50 12.43
CA LEU A 48 -12.05 2.07 13.47
C LEU A 48 -10.68 2.48 12.93
N ASN A 49 -10.05 1.62 12.12
CA ASN A 49 -8.79 1.94 11.47
C ASN A 49 -8.91 3.15 10.53
N GLY A 50 -10.02 3.23 9.77
CA GLY A 50 -10.34 4.39 8.93
C GLY A 50 -10.44 5.69 9.73
N GLY A 51 -11.02 5.65 10.93
CA GLY A 51 -11.07 6.79 11.85
C GLY A 51 -9.67 7.25 12.27
N ILE A 52 -8.79 6.32 12.66
CA ILE A 52 -7.39 6.61 13.05
C ILE A 52 -6.61 7.18 11.86
N ALA A 53 -6.77 6.58 10.68
CA ALA A 53 -6.15 7.04 9.45
C ALA A 53 -6.61 8.45 9.06
N PHE A 54 -7.89 8.77 9.25
CA PHE A 54 -8.43 10.11 8.99
C PHE A 54 -7.81 11.17 9.91
N LEU A 55 -7.72 10.89 11.22
CA LEU A 55 -7.06 11.80 12.17
C LEU A 55 -5.58 12.03 11.81
N THR A 56 -4.90 10.97 11.38
CA THR A 56 -3.53 11.01 10.89
C THR A 56 -3.43 11.89 9.64
N ALA A 57 -4.30 11.68 8.66
CA ALA A 57 -4.35 12.44 7.41
C ALA A 57 -4.56 13.94 7.64
N VAL A 58 -5.48 14.33 8.53
CA VAL A 58 -5.70 15.74 8.88
C VAL A 58 -4.43 16.37 9.49
N SER A 59 -3.71 15.62 10.31
CA SER A 59 -2.43 16.08 10.89
C SER A 59 -1.37 16.30 9.82
N PHE A 60 -1.25 15.37 8.86
CA PHE A 60 -0.35 15.50 7.72
C PHE A 60 -0.74 16.64 6.78
N VAL A 61 -2.02 16.89 6.54
CA VAL A 61 -2.50 18.02 5.71
C VAL A 61 -2.03 19.35 6.29
N ARG A 62 -2.19 19.57 7.60
CA ARG A 62 -1.71 20.81 8.26
C ARG A 62 -0.21 21.01 8.07
N LEU A 63 0.54 19.93 8.12
CA LEU A 63 1.99 19.97 8.01
C LEU A 63 2.45 20.19 6.56
N ALA A 64 1.80 19.52 5.61
CA ALA A 64 2.02 19.70 4.17
C ALA A 64 1.67 21.11 3.69
N SER A 65 0.61 21.73 4.24
CA SER A 65 0.25 23.11 3.93
C SER A 65 1.25 24.13 4.50
N ARG A 66 1.87 23.83 5.64
CA ARG A 66 2.85 24.73 6.29
C ARG A 66 4.26 24.58 5.72
N TYR A 67 4.65 23.37 5.34
CA TYR A 67 5.97 23.04 4.83
C TYR A 67 5.83 22.31 3.47
N PRO A 68 5.70 23.06 2.35
CA PRO A 68 5.55 22.49 1.01
C PRO A 68 6.90 22.01 0.46
N GLU A 69 7.54 21.10 1.17
CA GLU A 69 8.85 20.53 0.83
C GLU A 69 8.70 19.07 0.37
N SER A 70 9.44 18.70 -0.68
CA SER A 70 9.55 17.32 -1.15
C SER A 70 10.44 16.52 -0.20
N GLY A 71 9.83 15.75 0.70
CA GLY A 71 10.58 14.88 1.64
C GLY A 71 9.73 14.03 2.59
N GLY A 72 8.41 14.10 2.50
CA GLY A 72 7.49 13.24 3.24
C GLY A 72 7.64 13.34 4.76
N THR A 73 7.40 12.21 5.44
CA THR A 73 7.44 12.09 6.91
C THR A 73 8.80 12.45 7.52
N TYR A 74 9.90 12.19 6.80
CA TYR A 74 11.25 12.57 7.23
C TYR A 74 11.43 14.09 7.33
N ALA A 75 11.07 14.82 6.27
CA ALA A 75 11.19 16.28 6.25
C ALA A 75 10.32 16.93 7.34
N TYR A 76 9.12 16.40 7.53
CA TYR A 76 8.20 16.80 8.58
C TYR A 76 8.76 16.58 9.99
N ALA A 77 9.33 15.41 10.26
CA ALA A 77 9.97 15.11 11.54
C ALA A 77 11.17 16.03 11.81
N LYS A 78 11.98 16.32 10.78
CA LYS A 78 13.14 17.21 10.88
C LYS A 78 12.75 18.64 11.23
N ARG A 79 11.60 19.12 10.74
CA ARG A 79 11.11 20.48 10.95
C ARG A 79 10.41 20.67 12.30
N VAL A 80 9.67 19.66 12.77
CA VAL A 80 8.80 19.77 13.96
C VAL A 80 9.45 19.25 15.23
N VAL A 81 10.33 18.24 15.13
CA VAL A 81 10.87 17.52 16.29
C VAL A 81 12.37 17.74 16.42
N SER A 82 13.19 16.98 15.69
CA SER A 82 14.66 17.10 15.69
C SER A 82 15.26 16.30 14.52
N ILE A 83 16.56 16.48 14.25
CA ILE A 83 17.26 15.77 13.18
C ILE A 83 17.48 14.28 13.51
N GLU A 84 17.69 13.96 14.79
CA GLU A 84 17.88 12.59 15.28
C GLU A 84 16.60 11.77 15.13
N VAL A 85 15.45 12.36 15.50
CA VAL A 85 14.15 11.72 15.31
C VAL A 85 13.84 11.55 13.83
N ALA A 86 14.17 12.55 13.00
CA ALA A 86 14.00 12.43 11.55
C ALA A 86 14.82 11.26 10.99
N PHE A 87 16.07 11.07 11.43
CA PHE A 87 16.89 9.94 11.00
C PHE A 87 16.25 8.59 11.33
N ILE A 88 15.71 8.44 12.54
CA ILE A 88 14.97 7.22 12.93
C ILE A 88 13.74 7.02 12.05
N VAL A 89 12.95 8.07 11.81
CA VAL A 89 11.79 8.01 10.91
C VAL A 89 12.19 7.57 9.51
N GLY A 90 13.32 8.07 8.99
CA GLY A 90 13.85 7.64 7.69
C GLY A 90 14.12 6.13 7.63
N TRP A 91 14.76 5.57 8.66
CA TRP A 91 14.98 4.12 8.75
C TRP A 91 13.68 3.33 8.84
N VAL A 92 12.74 3.76 9.68
CA VAL A 92 11.43 3.12 9.81
C VAL A 92 10.70 3.09 8.47
N VAL A 93 10.68 4.21 7.74
CA VAL A 93 10.05 4.30 6.41
C VAL A 93 10.76 3.38 5.40
N TRP A 94 12.08 3.29 5.45
CA TRP A 94 12.83 2.41 4.55
C TRP A 94 12.47 0.94 4.77
N PHE A 95 12.50 0.46 6.01
CA PHE A 95 12.08 -0.91 6.33
C PHE A 95 10.62 -1.17 6.00
N ALA A 96 9.72 -0.23 6.34
CA ALA A 96 8.30 -0.33 5.99
C ALA A 96 8.10 -0.43 4.46
N SER A 97 8.91 0.27 3.67
CA SER A 97 8.85 0.22 2.21
C SER A 97 9.28 -1.14 1.65
N ILE A 98 10.27 -1.79 2.27
CA ILE A 98 10.67 -3.16 1.90
C ILE A 98 9.54 -4.14 2.18
N VAL A 99 8.95 -4.08 3.38
CA VAL A 99 7.82 -4.94 3.77
C VAL A 99 6.61 -4.71 2.86
N ALA A 100 6.32 -3.44 2.53
CA ALA A 100 5.27 -3.10 1.58
C ALA A 100 5.57 -3.68 0.19
N GLY A 101 6.81 -3.61 -0.29
CA GLY A 101 7.22 -4.23 -1.56
C GLY A 101 6.99 -5.74 -1.59
N VAL A 102 7.30 -6.44 -0.50
CA VAL A 102 7.00 -7.87 -0.35
C VAL A 102 5.50 -8.13 -0.40
N LEU A 103 4.70 -7.35 0.35
CA LEU A 103 3.24 -7.46 0.35
C LEU A 103 2.66 -7.27 -1.06
N TYR A 104 3.15 -6.27 -1.80
CA TYR A 104 2.68 -6.01 -3.16
C TYR A 104 3.05 -7.13 -4.13
N SER A 105 4.26 -7.68 -4.01
CA SER A 105 4.72 -8.82 -4.82
C SER A 105 3.84 -10.06 -4.57
N LEU A 106 3.58 -10.39 -3.31
CA LEU A 106 2.72 -11.51 -2.92
C LEU A 106 1.28 -11.31 -3.39
N GLY A 107 0.71 -10.12 -3.16
CA GLY A 107 -0.64 -9.79 -3.62
C GLY A 107 -0.77 -9.95 -5.12
N PHE A 108 0.18 -9.40 -5.89
CA PHE A 108 0.21 -9.54 -7.34
C PHE A 108 0.30 -11.01 -7.77
N ALA A 109 1.20 -11.79 -7.18
CA ALA A 109 1.38 -13.20 -7.54
C ALA A 109 0.08 -14.00 -7.36
N VAL A 110 -0.60 -13.83 -6.22
CA VAL A 110 -1.87 -14.54 -5.93
C VAL A 110 -2.95 -14.16 -6.94
N PHE A 111 -3.18 -12.87 -7.17
CA PHE A 111 -4.21 -12.43 -8.12
C PHE A 111 -3.88 -12.75 -9.57
N ALA A 112 -2.60 -12.72 -9.95
CA ALA A 112 -2.16 -13.05 -11.30
C ALA A 112 -2.39 -14.54 -11.62
N VAL A 113 -2.03 -15.44 -10.68
CA VAL A 113 -2.25 -16.89 -10.84
C VAL A 113 -3.75 -17.20 -10.89
N GLU A 114 -4.53 -16.68 -9.95
CA GLU A 114 -5.98 -16.89 -9.92
C GLU A 114 -6.65 -16.36 -11.19
N GLY A 115 -6.25 -15.16 -11.64
CA GLY A 115 -6.75 -14.57 -12.87
C GLY A 115 -6.39 -15.39 -14.11
N ALA A 116 -5.16 -15.92 -14.19
CA ALA A 116 -4.71 -16.75 -15.31
C ALA A 116 -5.48 -18.06 -15.40
N ILE A 117 -5.69 -18.74 -14.28
CA ILE A 117 -6.47 -20.00 -14.21
C ILE A 117 -7.92 -19.77 -14.63
N ARG A 118 -8.55 -18.69 -14.14
CA ARG A 118 -9.94 -18.37 -14.47
C ARG A 118 -10.15 -17.96 -15.93
N LEU A 119 -9.18 -17.27 -16.53
CA LEU A 119 -9.28 -16.78 -17.91
C LEU A 119 -8.95 -17.87 -18.94
N PHE A 120 -8.04 -18.78 -18.61
CA PHE A 120 -7.60 -19.86 -19.50
C PHE A 120 -7.69 -21.23 -18.80
N PRO A 121 -8.91 -21.77 -18.61
CA PRO A 121 -9.11 -23.06 -17.94
C PRO A 121 -8.38 -24.22 -18.64
N ALA A 122 -8.15 -24.13 -19.96
CA ALA A 122 -7.38 -25.11 -20.72
C ALA A 122 -5.87 -25.15 -20.38
N LEU A 123 -5.31 -24.07 -19.81
CA LEU A 123 -3.93 -24.05 -19.32
C LEU A 123 -3.83 -24.56 -17.87
N ALA A 124 -4.95 -24.56 -17.13
CA ALA A 124 -5.00 -25.05 -15.75
C ALA A 124 -4.75 -26.56 -15.66
N GLU A 125 -5.23 -27.34 -16.63
CA GLU A 125 -4.97 -28.79 -16.70
C GLU A 125 -3.48 -29.11 -16.92
N GLN A 126 -2.71 -28.21 -17.52
CA GLN A 126 -1.29 -28.41 -17.83
C GLN A 126 -0.34 -27.92 -16.71
N TRP A 127 -0.86 -27.18 -15.73
CA TRP A 127 -0.13 -26.66 -14.56
C TRP A 127 -0.47 -27.43 -13.27
N SER A 128 -0.66 -28.74 -13.37
CA SER A 128 -0.93 -29.64 -12.23
C SER A 128 0.18 -29.67 -11.16
N TRP A 129 1.36 -29.12 -11.44
CA TRP A 129 2.49 -29.02 -10.50
C TRP A 129 2.53 -27.69 -9.72
N VAL A 130 1.69 -26.71 -10.07
CA VAL A 130 1.61 -25.38 -9.40
C VAL A 130 0.51 -25.34 -8.33
N GLY A 131 -0.47 -26.24 -8.39
CA GLY A 131 -1.48 -26.41 -7.35
C GLY A 131 -2.58 -27.37 -7.80
N ASP A 132 -2.79 -28.45 -7.04
CA ASP A 132 -3.99 -29.26 -7.17
C ASP A 132 -5.16 -28.39 -6.71
N GLY A 133 -6.28 -28.38 -7.44
CA GLY A 133 -7.38 -27.39 -7.35
C GLY A 133 -8.18 -27.37 -6.03
N ARG A 134 -7.55 -27.69 -4.90
CA ARG A 134 -8.11 -27.77 -3.54
C ARG A 134 -7.60 -26.70 -2.58
N GLY A 135 -7.02 -25.61 -3.07
CA GLY A 135 -6.66 -24.46 -2.23
C GLY A 135 -5.52 -24.70 -1.23
N GLU A 136 -4.81 -25.83 -1.32
CA GLU A 136 -3.57 -26.06 -0.59
C GLU A 136 -2.39 -25.69 -1.50
N LEU A 137 -1.91 -24.46 -1.33
CA LEU A 137 -0.59 -24.06 -1.82
C LEU A 137 0.42 -24.96 -1.09
N LEU A 138 1.27 -25.68 -1.82
CA LEU A 138 2.38 -26.46 -1.25
C LEU A 138 3.50 -25.52 -0.77
N LEU A 139 3.20 -24.74 0.27
CA LEU A 139 4.12 -24.11 1.21
C LEU A 139 3.59 -24.28 2.64
#